data_AF-A8I349-F1
#
_entry.id   AF-A8I349-F1
#
_cell.length_a   1.000
_cell.length_b   1.000
_cell.length_c   1.000
_cell.angle_alpha   90.00
_cell.angle_beta   90.00
_cell.angle_gamma   90.00
#
_symmetry.space_group_name_H-M   'P 1'
#
loop_
_entity.id
_entity.type
_entity.pdbx_description
1 polymer ?
#
loop_
_entity_poly.entity_id
_entity_poly.type
_entity_poly.pdbx_seq_one_letter_code
_entity_poly.pdbx_strand_id
1 'polypeptide(L)'
;IMVYWGQNSGGGQVRLRHTCDRDAVDTVILSFLTSFPKMVLNFSNMCWQTFPDGLLHCKDIADDIKYCQLKGKTVLLSLGGASGTYGFSSDDEARQFAQTMYDTFGPGHTAERPFDDAVVDGYDFDMETSGVGYVAFAQELNRLHSHMKKFYLTAAPQCPYPDRALGDVLSSAQMSAVYIQFYNNYYCS
;
A
#
# COMPACT_ATOMS: atom_id res chain seq x y z
N ILE A 1 14.51 1.44 9.41
CA ILE A 1 14.54 0.90 8.03
C ILE A 1 13.12 0.53 7.61
N MET A 2 12.79 0.76 6.34
CA MET A 2 11.55 0.25 5.73
C MET A 2 11.85 -0.99 4.88
N VAL A 3 10.90 -1.92 4.79
CA VAL A 3 11.02 -3.12 3.95
C VAL A 3 9.70 -3.45 3.25
N TYR A 4 9.77 -3.79 1.97
CA TYR A 4 8.67 -4.42 1.24
C TYR A 4 8.56 -5.90 1.65
N TRP A 5 7.35 -6.38 1.87
CA TRP A 5 7.02 -7.75 2.24
C TRP A 5 5.77 -8.21 1.51
N GLY A 6 5.77 -9.42 0.95
CA GLY A 6 4.58 -10.01 0.33
C GLY A 6 4.86 -10.68 -1.02
N GLN A 7 5.85 -10.20 -1.79
CA GLN A 7 6.11 -10.73 -3.14
C GLN A 7 7.10 -11.90 -3.22
N ASN A 8 7.73 -12.31 -2.10
CA ASN A 8 8.66 -13.44 -2.08
C ASN A 8 9.82 -13.33 -3.10
N SER A 9 10.29 -12.11 -3.39
CA SER A 9 11.30 -11.83 -4.43
C SER A 9 12.63 -12.59 -4.23
N GLY A 10 13.07 -12.77 -2.99
CA GLY A 10 14.28 -13.53 -2.65
C GLY A 10 14.08 -15.03 -2.47
N GLY A 11 12.84 -15.53 -2.59
CA GLY A 11 12.47 -16.88 -2.17
C GLY A 11 12.43 -17.05 -0.65
N GLY A 12 11.73 -18.09 -0.18
CA GLY A 12 11.68 -18.43 1.25
C GLY A 12 10.99 -17.39 2.14
N GLN A 13 10.09 -16.56 1.60
CA GLN A 13 9.30 -15.60 2.38
C GLN A 13 8.67 -16.28 3.59
N VAL A 14 8.89 -15.69 4.76
CA VAL A 14 8.29 -16.10 6.03
C VAL A 14 7.13 -15.17 6.39
N ARG A 15 6.32 -15.58 7.37
CA ARG A 15 5.22 -14.77 7.91
C ARG A 15 5.67 -13.36 8.29
N LEU A 16 4.76 -12.40 8.10
CA LEU A 16 4.94 -10.97 8.38
C LEU A 16 5.51 -10.73 9.78
N ARG A 17 5.02 -11.45 10.81
CA ARG A 17 5.51 -11.30 12.19
C ARG A 17 7.02 -11.43 12.36
N HIS A 18 7.67 -12.31 11.60
CA HIS A 18 9.12 -12.51 11.70
C HIS A 18 9.89 -11.29 11.20
N THR A 19 9.35 -10.59 10.20
CA THR A 19 9.88 -9.29 9.76
C THR A 19 9.76 -8.26 10.89
N CYS A 20 8.66 -8.26 11.61
CA CYS A 20 8.39 -7.32 12.70
C CYS A 20 9.14 -7.63 14.01
N ASP A 21 9.66 -8.84 14.16
CA ASP A 21 10.58 -9.19 15.26
C ASP A 21 11.99 -8.64 15.06
N ARG A 22 12.32 -8.14 13.87
CA ARG A 22 13.63 -7.55 13.60
C ARG A 22 13.66 -6.12 14.14
N ASP A 23 14.51 -5.87 15.14
CA ASP A 23 14.64 -4.55 15.76
C ASP A 23 15.00 -3.45 14.76
N ALA A 24 15.80 -3.76 13.74
CA ALA A 24 16.24 -2.81 12.72
C ALA A 24 15.11 -2.34 11.77
N VAL A 25 14.00 -3.08 11.66
CA VAL A 25 12.87 -2.73 10.80
C VAL A 25 11.94 -1.81 11.59
N ASP A 26 11.58 -0.65 11.04
CA ASP A 26 10.64 0.30 11.65
C ASP A 26 9.30 0.29 10.91
N THR A 27 9.35 0.15 9.57
CA THR A 27 8.18 0.16 8.70
C THR A 27 8.17 -1.10 7.84
N VAL A 28 7.01 -1.76 7.76
CA VAL A 28 6.77 -2.85 6.82
C VAL A 28 5.72 -2.41 5.81
N ILE A 29 6.00 -2.62 4.53
CA ILE A 29 5.11 -2.29 3.43
C ILE A 29 4.58 -3.61 2.84
N LEU A 30 3.27 -3.82 2.94
CA LEU A 30 2.57 -4.99 2.42
C LEU A 30 2.40 -4.86 0.91
N SER A 31 2.92 -5.82 0.18
CA SER A 31 3.11 -5.76 -1.27
C SER A 31 2.36 -6.92 -1.93
N PHE A 32 1.22 -6.74 -2.60
CA PHE A 32 0.60 -5.47 -3.02
C PHE A 32 -0.94 -5.59 -3.19
N LEU A 33 -1.61 -4.43 -3.22
CA LEU A 33 -2.84 -4.25 -4.01
C LEU A 33 -2.43 -3.97 -5.47
N THR A 34 -2.45 -5.02 -6.30
CA THR A 34 -1.90 -5.01 -7.66
C THR A 34 -2.87 -4.52 -8.71
N SER A 35 -4.17 -4.52 -8.44
CA SER A 35 -5.16 -3.96 -9.37
C SER A 35 -6.24 -3.17 -8.63
N PHE A 36 -6.67 -2.07 -9.23
CA PHE A 36 -7.75 -1.21 -8.75
C PHE A 36 -8.30 -0.35 -9.91
N PRO A 37 -9.57 0.09 -9.89
CA PRO A 37 -10.50 0.11 -8.76
C PRO A 37 -11.11 -1.25 -8.38
N LYS A 38 -11.13 -2.21 -9.32
CA LYS A 38 -11.46 -3.60 -9.00
C LYS A 38 -10.29 -4.24 -8.25
N MET A 39 -10.43 -4.35 -6.93
CA MET A 39 -9.36 -4.76 -6.04
C MET A 39 -8.86 -6.18 -6.34
N VAL A 40 -7.55 -6.30 -6.54
CA VAL A 40 -6.84 -7.59 -6.55
C VAL A 40 -5.63 -7.46 -5.64
N LEU A 41 -5.59 -8.28 -4.59
CA LEU A 41 -4.45 -8.40 -3.70
C LEU A 41 -3.58 -9.58 -4.14
N ASN A 42 -2.27 -9.44 -3.97
CA ASN A 42 -1.33 -10.52 -4.17
C ASN A 42 -0.24 -10.44 -3.10
N PHE A 43 -0.16 -11.44 -2.23
CA PHE A 43 0.90 -11.61 -1.24
C PHE A 43 1.67 -12.91 -1.45
N SER A 44 1.83 -13.29 -2.73
CA SER A 44 2.51 -14.51 -3.16
C SER A 44 2.01 -15.73 -2.38
N ASN A 45 2.90 -16.43 -1.71
CA ASN A 45 2.63 -17.63 -0.93
C ASN A 45 2.18 -17.36 0.52
N MET A 46 1.62 -16.20 0.84
CA MET A 46 1.19 -15.88 2.22
C MET A 46 -0.32 -15.85 2.42
N CYS A 47 -1.10 -15.86 1.35
CA CYS A 47 -2.56 -15.82 1.43
C CYS A 47 -3.21 -16.42 0.18
N TRP A 48 -4.23 -17.25 0.41
CA TRP A 48 -4.93 -18.02 -0.64
C TRP A 48 -6.43 -18.13 -0.41
N GLN A 49 -6.90 -17.84 0.81
CA GLN A 49 -8.32 -17.79 1.10
C GLN A 49 -8.92 -16.55 0.42
N THR A 50 -10.16 -16.67 -0.05
CA THR A 50 -10.90 -15.59 -0.70
C THR A 50 -12.30 -15.48 -0.11
N PHE A 51 -12.85 -14.28 -0.17
CA PHE A 51 -14.28 -14.05 -0.10
C PHE A 51 -15.00 -14.65 -1.33
N PRO A 52 -16.34 -14.77 -1.31
CA PRO A 52 -17.11 -15.30 -2.43
C PRO A 52 -16.92 -14.55 -3.76
N ASP A 53 -16.61 -13.24 -3.69
CA ASP A 53 -16.37 -12.38 -4.85
C ASP A 53 -14.96 -12.56 -5.47
N GLY A 54 -14.09 -13.31 -4.79
CA GLY A 54 -12.71 -13.59 -5.19
C GLY A 54 -11.66 -12.67 -4.58
N LEU A 55 -12.04 -11.65 -3.80
CA LEU A 55 -11.08 -10.82 -3.06
C LEU A 55 -10.39 -11.66 -1.98
N LEU A 56 -9.07 -11.47 -1.80
CA LEU A 56 -8.33 -12.23 -0.79
C LEU A 56 -8.85 -11.95 0.62
N HIS A 57 -8.91 -13.00 1.44
CA HIS A 57 -9.21 -12.96 2.86
C HIS A 57 -8.01 -13.53 3.64
N CYS A 58 -7.20 -12.66 4.23
CA CYS A 58 -5.87 -12.99 4.73
C CYS A 58 -5.79 -12.91 6.26
N LYS A 59 -6.48 -13.83 6.95
CA LYS A 59 -6.54 -13.86 8.42
C LYS A 59 -5.17 -13.84 9.10
N ASP A 60 -4.22 -14.64 8.61
CA ASP A 60 -2.87 -14.68 9.20
C ASP A 60 -2.12 -13.36 9.05
N ILE A 61 -2.33 -12.65 7.94
CA ILE A 61 -1.76 -11.32 7.71
C ILE A 61 -2.45 -10.31 8.64
N ALA A 62 -3.77 -10.39 8.84
CA ALA A 62 -4.50 -9.53 9.77
C ALA A 62 -3.94 -9.60 11.21
N ASP A 63 -3.74 -10.82 11.71
CA ASP A 63 -3.18 -11.03 13.05
C ASP A 63 -1.74 -10.53 13.14
N ASP A 64 -0.95 -10.70 12.07
CA ASP A 64 0.43 -10.23 12.04
C ASP A 64 0.54 -8.70 11.90
N ILE A 65 -0.39 -8.01 11.21
CA ILE A 65 -0.46 -6.53 11.20
C ILE A 65 -0.59 -6.00 12.63
N LYS A 66 -1.56 -6.51 13.38
CA LYS A 66 -1.79 -6.11 14.78
C LYS A 66 -0.58 -6.42 15.66
N TYR A 67 0.08 -7.56 15.43
CA TYR A 67 1.32 -7.92 16.13
C TYR A 67 2.45 -6.92 15.85
N CYS A 68 2.68 -6.55 14.59
CA CYS A 68 3.68 -5.56 14.20
C CYS A 68 3.43 -4.21 14.86
N GLN A 69 2.19 -3.74 14.85
CA GLN A 69 1.78 -2.49 15.47
C GLN A 69 1.98 -2.51 17.00
N LEU A 70 1.68 -3.63 17.67
CA LEU A 70 1.96 -3.81 19.10
C LEU A 70 3.45 -3.70 19.41
N LYS A 71 4.32 -4.10 18.48
CA LYS A 71 5.78 -3.93 18.57
C LYS A 71 6.27 -2.55 18.16
N GLY A 72 5.36 -1.60 17.94
CA GLY A 72 5.67 -0.23 17.55
C GLY A 72 6.12 -0.06 16.11
N LYS A 73 5.89 -1.06 15.25
CA LYS A 73 6.20 -0.99 13.81
C LYS A 73 5.04 -0.33 13.06
N THR A 74 5.37 0.45 12.03
CA THR A 74 4.38 0.99 11.09
C THR A 74 4.10 -0.05 10.00
N VAL A 75 2.82 -0.30 9.68
CA VAL A 75 2.43 -1.22 8.60
C VAL A 75 1.61 -0.49 7.54
N LEU A 76 2.13 -0.41 6.32
CA LEU A 76 1.49 0.25 5.19
C LEU A 76 1.01 -0.78 4.17
N LEU A 77 -0.10 -0.52 3.47
CA LEU A 77 -0.49 -1.29 2.28
C LEU A 77 0.01 -0.57 1.02
N SER A 78 0.81 -1.26 0.21
CA SER A 78 1.30 -0.73 -1.05
C SER A 78 0.33 -1.01 -2.18
N LEU A 79 0.08 0.03 -2.98
CA LEU A 79 -0.69 -0.04 -4.21
C LEU A 79 0.24 0.04 -5.42
N GLY A 80 -0.05 -0.77 -6.44
CA GLY A 80 0.70 -0.80 -7.70
C GLY A 80 1.65 -1.99 -7.77
N GLY A 81 2.95 -1.69 -7.96
CA GLY A 81 4.02 -2.63 -8.28
C GLY A 81 4.15 -2.91 -9.78
N ALA A 82 5.15 -3.71 -10.14
CA ALA A 82 5.53 -4.01 -11.52
C ALA A 82 4.51 -4.80 -12.36
N SER A 83 3.41 -5.25 -11.76
CA SER A 83 2.40 -6.08 -12.42
C SER A 83 0.99 -5.73 -11.96
N GLY A 84 0.01 -6.08 -12.79
CA GLY A 84 -1.40 -5.80 -12.55
C GLY A 84 -1.93 -4.66 -13.42
N THR A 85 -3.17 -4.25 -13.16
CA THR A 85 -3.84 -3.19 -13.92
C THR A 85 -4.46 -2.21 -12.95
N TYR A 86 -3.95 -0.99 -12.96
CA TYR A 86 -4.37 0.03 -12.03
C TYR A 86 -4.41 1.42 -12.66
N GLY A 87 -5.27 2.27 -12.12
CA GLY A 87 -5.55 3.61 -12.62
C GLY A 87 -7.02 3.96 -12.44
N PHE A 88 -7.36 5.22 -12.68
CA PHE A 88 -8.74 5.71 -12.64
C PHE A 88 -9.13 6.28 -14.01
N SER A 89 -10.43 6.33 -14.29
CA SER A 89 -11.01 7.03 -15.43
C SER A 89 -11.19 8.52 -15.18
N SER A 90 -11.26 8.93 -13.91
CA SER A 90 -11.49 10.32 -13.48
C SER A 90 -11.07 10.55 -12.02
N ASP A 91 -10.94 11.81 -11.64
CA ASP A 91 -10.70 12.22 -10.26
C ASP A 91 -11.87 11.84 -9.32
N ASP A 92 -13.11 11.81 -9.82
CA ASP A 92 -14.27 11.41 -9.03
C ASP A 92 -14.24 9.92 -8.70
N GLU A 93 -13.88 9.07 -9.67
CA GLU A 93 -13.66 7.64 -9.41
C GLU A 93 -12.51 7.43 -8.43
N ALA A 94 -11.44 8.22 -8.56
CA ALA A 94 -10.31 8.19 -7.64
C ALA A 94 -10.71 8.55 -6.20
N ARG A 95 -11.52 9.59 -6.00
CA ARG A 95 -12.07 9.97 -4.69
C ARG A 95 -12.99 8.88 -4.11
N GLN A 96 -13.87 8.31 -4.94
CA GLN A 96 -14.73 7.20 -4.52
C GLN A 96 -13.90 5.98 -4.11
N PHE A 97 -12.82 5.69 -4.83
CA PHE A 97 -11.93 4.59 -4.47
C PHE A 97 -11.12 4.87 -3.20
N ALA A 98 -10.75 6.12 -2.90
CA ALA A 98 -10.17 6.49 -1.60
C ALA A 98 -11.10 6.15 -0.44
N GLN A 99 -12.41 6.40 -0.60
CA GLN A 99 -13.43 5.98 0.37
C GLN A 99 -13.47 4.45 0.49
N THR A 100 -13.46 3.71 -0.63
CA THR A 100 -13.39 2.24 -0.62
C THR A 100 -12.16 1.73 0.15
N MET A 101 -10.99 2.32 -0.06
CA MET A 101 -9.76 1.95 0.67
C MET A 101 -9.90 2.23 2.17
N TYR A 102 -10.44 3.39 2.55
CA TYR A 102 -10.71 3.75 3.94
C TYR A 102 -11.68 2.76 4.61
N ASP A 103 -12.73 2.33 3.91
CA ASP A 103 -13.72 1.38 4.44
C ASP A 103 -13.23 -0.07 4.47
N THR A 104 -12.27 -0.43 3.61
CA THR A 104 -11.78 -1.80 3.46
C THR A 104 -10.55 -2.09 4.31
N PHE A 105 -9.60 -1.16 4.38
CA PHE A 105 -8.29 -1.34 5.04
C PHE A 105 -8.04 -0.31 6.15
N GLY A 106 -8.76 0.80 6.12
CA GLY A 106 -8.74 1.84 7.16
C GLY A 106 -9.75 1.58 8.29
N PRO A 107 -10.04 2.61 9.11
CA PRO A 107 -10.96 2.53 10.24
C PRO A 107 -12.45 2.59 9.85
N GLY A 108 -12.76 2.72 8.56
CA GLY A 108 -14.14 2.56 8.06
C GLY A 108 -14.60 1.11 8.10
N HIS A 109 -15.71 0.81 7.43
CA HIS A 109 -16.30 -0.53 7.49
C HIS A 109 -16.92 -0.96 6.15
N THR A 110 -16.67 -2.22 5.79
CA THR A 110 -17.34 -2.95 4.70
C THR A 110 -17.50 -4.41 5.10
N ALA A 111 -18.32 -5.16 4.36
CA ALA A 111 -18.59 -6.57 4.64
C ALA A 111 -17.37 -7.47 4.38
N GLU A 112 -16.61 -7.20 3.32
CA GLU A 112 -15.46 -8.00 2.90
C GLU A 112 -14.17 -7.22 3.17
N ARG A 113 -13.55 -7.50 4.32
CA ARG A 113 -12.28 -6.88 4.74
C ARG A 113 -11.15 -7.90 4.67
N PRO A 114 -10.19 -7.76 3.74
CA PRO A 114 -9.10 -8.72 3.56
C PRO A 114 -8.28 -8.97 4.82
N PHE A 115 -8.22 -7.99 5.72
CA PHE A 115 -7.49 -8.09 6.97
C PHE A 115 -8.40 -8.09 8.20
N ASP A 116 -9.62 -8.63 8.09
CA ASP A 116 -10.59 -8.68 9.20
C ASP A 116 -10.75 -7.30 9.88
N ASP A 117 -10.46 -7.25 11.19
CA ASP A 117 -10.53 -6.07 12.05
C ASP A 117 -9.20 -5.29 12.11
N ALA A 118 -8.15 -5.75 11.44
CA ALA A 118 -6.90 -5.01 11.37
C ALA A 118 -7.07 -3.75 10.51
N VAL A 119 -6.40 -2.67 10.95
CA VAL A 119 -6.37 -1.37 10.29
C VAL A 119 -4.92 -1.05 9.97
N VAL A 120 -4.60 -0.78 8.70
CA VAL A 120 -3.24 -0.38 8.31
C VAL A 120 -2.94 1.04 8.79
N ASP A 121 -1.66 1.35 9.02
CA ASP A 121 -1.21 2.69 9.43
C ASP A 121 -1.19 3.69 8.27
N GLY A 122 -1.41 3.20 7.05
CA GLY A 122 -1.59 4.02 5.86
C GLY A 122 -1.25 3.27 4.57
N TYR A 123 -0.88 4.02 3.54
CA TYR A 123 -0.74 3.52 2.18
C TYR A 123 0.58 3.95 1.53
N ASP A 124 1.14 3.07 0.72
CA ASP A 124 2.32 3.35 -0.09
C ASP A 124 1.96 3.34 -1.58
N PHE A 125 2.40 4.36 -2.30
CA PHE A 125 2.15 4.51 -3.73
C PHE A 125 3.39 4.05 -4.48
N ASP A 126 3.38 2.80 -4.92
CA ASP A 126 4.38 2.20 -5.80
C ASP A 126 3.80 2.08 -7.21
N MET A 127 3.30 3.21 -7.73
CA MET A 127 2.74 3.28 -9.08
C MET A 127 3.90 3.33 -10.07
N GLU A 128 4.04 2.29 -10.89
CA GLU A 128 5.11 2.23 -11.90
C GLU A 128 4.65 2.75 -13.28
N THR A 129 3.39 3.13 -13.40
CA THR A 129 2.79 3.70 -14.62
C THR A 129 1.96 4.94 -14.32
N SER A 130 2.01 5.95 -15.20
CA SER A 130 1.18 7.15 -15.09
C SER A 130 -0.30 6.81 -15.20
N GLY A 131 -1.13 7.48 -14.39
CA GLY A 131 -2.58 7.29 -14.40
C GLY A 131 -3.33 8.56 -14.04
N VAL A 132 -4.58 8.65 -14.49
CA VAL A 132 -5.50 9.72 -14.10
C VAL A 132 -5.91 9.52 -12.64
N GLY A 133 -6.13 10.61 -11.90
CA GLY A 133 -6.76 10.57 -10.58
C GLY A 133 -5.83 10.34 -9.39
N TYR A 134 -4.53 10.04 -9.56
CA TYR A 134 -3.65 9.75 -8.44
C TYR A 134 -3.49 10.91 -7.44
N VAL A 135 -3.46 12.16 -7.92
CA VAL A 135 -3.43 13.35 -7.05
C VAL A 135 -4.71 13.44 -6.22
N ALA A 136 -5.87 13.32 -6.86
CA ALA A 136 -7.17 13.35 -6.19
C ALA A 136 -7.32 12.21 -5.18
N PHE A 137 -6.85 11.01 -5.53
CA PHE A 137 -6.81 9.85 -4.64
C PHE A 137 -5.95 10.12 -3.39
N ALA A 138 -4.73 10.61 -3.56
CA ALA A 138 -3.82 10.94 -2.45
C ALA A 138 -4.39 12.02 -1.52
N GLN A 139 -4.94 13.10 -2.09
CA GLN A 139 -5.55 14.18 -1.32
C GLN A 139 -6.76 13.69 -0.53
N GLU A 140 -7.59 12.84 -1.13
CA GLU A 140 -8.78 12.30 -0.47
C GLU A 140 -8.43 11.31 0.64
N LEU A 141 -7.42 10.46 0.46
CA LEU A 141 -6.89 9.60 1.54
C LEU A 141 -6.42 10.44 2.74
N ASN A 142 -5.63 11.50 2.49
CA ASN A 142 -5.19 12.42 3.54
C ASN A 142 -6.38 13.08 4.25
N ARG A 143 -7.40 13.53 3.49
CA ARG A 143 -8.61 14.14 4.04
C ARG A 143 -9.38 13.16 4.95
N LEU A 144 -9.61 11.94 4.47
CA LEU A 144 -10.36 10.90 5.19
C LEU A 144 -9.68 10.50 6.51
N HIS A 145 -8.34 10.45 6.54
CA HIS A 145 -7.57 10.06 7.73
C HIS A 145 -7.11 11.25 8.58
N SER A 146 -7.54 12.48 8.28
CA SER A 146 -7.12 13.70 9.00
C SER A 146 -7.43 13.71 10.51
N HIS A 147 -8.39 12.88 10.94
CA HIS A 147 -8.77 12.71 12.34
C HIS A 147 -7.89 11.69 13.09
N MET A 148 -7.08 10.90 12.37
CA MET A 148 -6.21 9.89 12.97
C MET A 148 -4.95 10.56 13.54
N LYS A 149 -4.53 10.10 14.73
CA LYS A 149 -3.27 10.58 15.35
C LYS A 149 -2.03 10.18 14.55
N LYS A 150 -2.11 9.08 13.81
CA LYS A 150 -1.04 8.54 12.98
C LYS A 150 -1.66 7.98 11.71
N PHE A 151 -1.33 8.59 10.58
CA PHE A 151 -1.64 8.12 9.25
C PHE A 151 -0.44 8.45 8.36
N TYR A 152 -0.02 7.51 7.52
CA TYR A 152 1.13 7.69 6.65
C TYR A 152 0.75 7.45 5.20
N LEU A 153 0.98 8.46 4.35
CA LEU A 153 0.91 8.32 2.91
C LEU A 153 2.34 8.39 2.37
N THR A 154 2.84 7.33 1.75
CA THR A 154 4.20 7.28 1.20
C THR A 154 4.18 7.04 -0.30
N ALA A 155 5.30 7.33 -0.95
CA ALA A 155 5.46 7.16 -2.38
C ALA A 155 6.83 6.55 -2.70
N ALA A 156 6.89 5.70 -3.72
CA ALA A 156 8.10 5.02 -4.15
C ALA A 156 8.47 5.37 -5.61
N PRO A 157 8.78 6.64 -5.92
CA PRO A 157 9.19 7.02 -7.26
C PRO A 157 10.50 6.36 -7.66
N GLN A 158 10.71 6.18 -8.95
CA GLN A 158 12.05 5.88 -9.47
C GLN A 158 12.96 7.11 -9.34
N CYS A 159 14.27 6.91 -9.48
CA CYS A 159 15.24 8.00 -9.33
C CYS A 159 15.18 9.10 -10.41
N PRO A 160 14.74 8.89 -11.68
CA PRO A 160 14.66 9.98 -12.65
C PRO A 160 13.67 11.05 -12.19
N TYR A 161 14.07 12.32 -12.27
CA TYR A 161 13.25 13.44 -11.84
C TYR A 161 12.87 14.35 -13.03
N PRO A 162 11.58 14.74 -13.20
CA PRO A 162 10.44 14.29 -12.41
C PRO A 162 10.09 12.82 -12.68
N ASP A 163 9.61 12.11 -11.64
CA ASP A 163 9.13 10.74 -11.80
C ASP A 163 7.89 10.73 -12.70
N ARG A 164 7.85 9.80 -13.66
CA ARG A 164 6.82 9.76 -14.69
C ARG A 164 5.43 9.39 -14.13
N ALA A 165 5.37 8.55 -13.10
CA ALA A 165 4.11 8.06 -12.56
C ALA A 165 3.61 8.93 -11.39
N LEU A 166 4.53 9.41 -10.56
CA LEU A 166 4.26 10.04 -9.27
C LEU A 166 4.66 11.52 -9.20
N GLY A 167 5.26 12.11 -10.25
CA GLY A 167 5.68 13.51 -10.25
C GLY A 167 4.56 14.49 -9.88
N ASP A 168 3.36 14.32 -10.44
CA ASP A 168 2.21 15.17 -10.12
C ASP A 168 1.71 14.94 -8.68
N VAL A 169 1.74 13.69 -8.20
CA VAL A 169 1.38 13.33 -6.81
C VAL A 169 2.34 13.99 -5.83
N LEU A 170 3.65 13.88 -6.07
CA LEU A 170 4.71 14.42 -5.22
C LEU A 170 4.69 15.96 -5.17
N SER A 171 4.21 16.62 -6.23
CA SER A 171 4.11 18.08 -6.29
C SER A 171 2.81 18.63 -5.72
N SER A 172 1.74 17.83 -5.67
CA SER A 172 0.38 18.32 -5.39
C SER A 172 -0.31 17.69 -4.17
N ALA A 173 0.22 16.61 -3.60
CA ALA A 173 -0.34 15.95 -2.43
C ALA A 173 0.69 15.80 -1.31
N GLN A 174 0.20 15.83 -0.06
CA GLN A 174 1.08 15.66 1.11
C GLN A 174 1.51 14.21 1.25
N MET A 175 2.83 13.99 1.26
CA MET A 175 3.45 12.69 1.55
C MET A 175 4.15 12.75 2.90
N SER A 176 4.03 11.68 3.67
CA SER A 176 4.73 11.48 4.94
C SER A 176 6.19 11.05 4.75
N ALA A 177 6.47 10.29 3.70
CA ALA A 177 7.81 9.89 3.29
C ALA A 177 7.86 9.57 1.79
N VAL A 178 9.06 9.64 1.21
CA VAL A 178 9.32 9.29 -0.19
C VAL A 178 10.50 8.32 -0.22
N TYR A 179 10.29 7.11 -0.74
CA TYR A 179 11.27 6.04 -0.81
C TYR A 179 11.78 5.90 -2.25
N ILE A 180 12.73 6.76 -2.63
CA ILE A 180 13.25 6.82 -4.00
C ILE A 180 14.00 5.53 -4.35
N GLN A 181 13.63 4.91 -5.48
CA GLN A 181 14.26 3.70 -5.98
C GLN A 181 15.57 4.04 -6.73
N PHE A 182 16.69 4.03 -6.02
CA PHE A 182 18.05 4.20 -6.59
C PHE A 182 18.60 2.88 -7.17
N TYR A 183 17.84 2.26 -8.06
CA TYR A 183 18.22 1.05 -8.79
C TYR A 183 17.46 0.97 -10.13
N ASN A 184 17.85 0.05 -11.00
CA ASN A 184 17.24 -0.20 -12.32
C ASN A 184 17.21 1.00 -13.29
N ASN A 185 17.99 2.05 -13.06
CA ASN A 185 17.97 3.30 -13.83
C ASN A 185 19.38 3.86 -14.07
N TYR A 186 19.93 3.69 -15.28
CA TYR A 186 21.33 4.00 -15.62
C TYR A 186 21.84 5.38 -15.15
N TYR A 187 20.98 6.41 -15.18
CA TYR A 187 21.38 7.80 -14.91
C TYR A 187 21.44 8.16 -13.41
N CYS A 188 20.91 7.30 -12.53
CA CYS A 188 20.77 7.62 -11.11
C CYS A 188 20.69 6.37 -10.20
N SER A 189 21.37 5.29 -10.58
CA SER A 189 21.54 4.08 -9.75
C SER A 189 22.95 3.91 -9.20
#